data_AF-A0A1T1JCD4-F1
#
_entry.id   AF-A0A1T1JCD4-F1
#
_cell.length_a   1.000
_cell.length_b   1.000
_cell.length_c   1.000
_cell.angle_alpha   90.00
_cell.angle_beta   90.00
_cell.angle_gamma   90.00
#
_symmetry.space_group_name_H-M   'P 1'
#
loop_
_entity.id
_entity.type
_entity.pdbx_description
1 polymer ?
#
loop_
_entity_poly.entity_id
_entity_poly.type
_entity_poly.pdbx_seq_one_letter_code
_entity_poly.pdbx_strand_id
1 'polypeptide(L)'
;MRKDSIYELLEDVKETFLLISGYKKIPPPKVKTMLEHLRSCLEYAAQDINSKLSAPKVRFYFPYGKNLETLVDSTQKNLPLLQAERPDIFAEIIKLHNFESDGEWLKSLCDMTNHTKHKNAIDIKSDHEKVKSVMITAGGMNLLHACGESSNITFTNCSVNGQKLDDFVVNKGEVNITKKGTVPINFKITKDRKILVGDEEIDLLPFLDSSIKNIESFIDQLYEIL
;
A
#
# COMPACT_ATOMS: atom_id res chain seq x y z
N MET A 1 -4.89 0.40 27.06
CA MET A 1 -4.93 -0.11 25.67
C MET A 1 -3.92 0.70 24.88
N ARG A 2 -3.32 0.11 23.85
CA ARG A 2 -2.23 0.69 23.07
C ARG A 2 -2.73 1.51 21.86
N LYS A 3 -4.04 1.79 21.84
CA LYS A 3 -4.75 2.46 20.75
C LYS A 3 -4.03 3.73 20.28
N ASP A 4 -3.70 4.63 21.20
CA ASP A 4 -3.03 5.89 20.87
C ASP A 4 -1.65 5.65 20.22
N SER A 5 -0.84 4.74 20.78
CA SER A 5 0.45 4.37 20.20
C SER A 5 0.32 3.72 18.81
N ILE A 6 -0.76 2.99 18.55
CA ILE A 6 -1.03 2.43 17.22
C ILE A 6 -1.35 3.55 16.22
N TYR A 7 -2.18 4.53 16.60
CA TYR A 7 -2.47 5.66 15.70
C TYR A 7 -1.26 6.56 15.49
N GLU A 8 -0.41 6.77 16.50
CA GLU A 8 0.86 7.49 16.34
C GLU A 8 1.74 6.81 15.27
N LEU A 9 1.86 5.47 15.32
CA LEU A 9 2.61 4.71 14.31
C LEU A 9 1.95 4.79 12.93
N LEU A 10 0.62 4.67 12.85
CA LEU A 10 -0.10 4.79 11.58
C LEU A 10 0.06 6.18 10.96
N GLU A 11 0.02 7.24 11.76
CA GLU A 11 0.20 8.61 11.28
C GLU A 11 1.62 8.84 10.76
N ASP A 12 2.65 8.40 11.50
CA ASP A 12 4.04 8.46 11.01
C ASP A 12 4.24 7.70 9.69
N VAL A 13 3.58 6.55 9.54
CA VAL A 13 3.58 5.78 8.29
C VAL A 13 2.89 6.56 7.17
N LYS A 14 1.72 7.16 7.42
CA LYS A 14 0.99 7.98 6.42
C LYS A 14 1.79 9.20 5.99
N GLU A 15 2.36 9.93 6.93
CA GLU A 15 3.23 11.08 6.65
C GLU A 15 4.44 10.65 5.81
N THR A 16 5.10 9.56 6.21
CA THR A 16 6.24 9.02 5.47
C THR A 16 5.83 8.56 4.07
N PHE A 17 4.67 7.91 3.91
CA PHE A 17 4.12 7.49 2.63
C PHE A 17 3.93 8.67 1.68
N LEU A 18 3.28 9.75 2.16
CA LEU A 18 3.05 10.96 1.39
C LEU A 18 4.39 11.59 0.95
N LEU A 19 5.38 11.64 1.83
CA LEU A 19 6.71 12.15 1.51
C LEU A 19 7.40 11.32 0.41
N ILE A 20 7.46 9.99 0.56
CA ILE A 20 8.18 9.13 -0.39
C ILE A 20 7.46 8.99 -1.73
N SER A 21 6.14 9.18 -1.78
CA SER A 21 5.34 9.11 -3.01
C SER A 21 5.77 10.15 -4.06
N GLY A 22 6.28 11.30 -3.61
CA GLY A 22 6.77 12.38 -4.47
C GLY A 22 8.27 12.32 -4.78
N TYR A 23 9.03 11.45 -4.13
CA TYR A 23 10.48 11.38 -4.35
C TYR A 23 10.81 10.81 -5.73
N LYS A 24 11.94 11.19 -6.32
CA LYS A 24 12.49 10.52 -7.52
C LYS A 24 13.15 9.17 -7.19
N LYS A 25 13.73 9.06 -5.99
CA LYS A 25 14.35 7.84 -5.46
C LYS A 25 13.87 7.61 -4.03
N ILE A 26 13.27 6.46 -3.76
CA ILE A 26 12.76 6.12 -2.43
C ILE A 26 13.92 5.59 -1.58
N PRO A 27 14.19 6.16 -0.39
CA PRO A 27 15.19 5.62 0.51
C PRO A 27 14.75 4.26 1.08
N PRO A 28 15.51 3.17 0.88
CA PRO A 28 15.20 1.87 1.49
C PRO A 28 14.99 1.90 3.01
N PRO A 29 15.75 2.71 3.80
CA PRO A 29 15.51 2.84 5.23
C PRO A 29 14.10 3.33 5.58
N LYS A 30 13.53 4.26 4.80
CA LYS A 30 12.17 4.78 5.03
C LYS A 30 11.13 3.69 4.80
N VAL A 31 11.28 2.89 3.74
CA VAL A 31 10.41 1.74 3.47
C VAL A 31 10.49 0.73 4.61
N LYS A 32 11.70 0.40 5.07
CA LYS A 32 11.92 -0.51 6.19
C LYS A 32 11.18 -0.04 7.45
N THR A 33 11.37 1.23 7.84
CA THR A 33 10.69 1.82 9.00
C THR A 33 9.17 1.70 8.87
N MET A 34 8.61 2.02 7.69
CA MET A 34 7.16 1.90 7.49
C MET A 34 6.66 0.47 7.67
N LEU A 35 7.35 -0.52 7.08
CA LEU A 35 6.98 -1.94 7.23
C LEU A 35 7.06 -2.37 8.71
N GLU A 36 8.10 -1.95 9.43
CA GLU A 36 8.28 -2.25 10.86
C GLU A 36 7.18 -1.60 11.73
N HIS A 37 6.78 -0.37 11.43
CA HIS A 37 5.68 0.32 12.11
C HIS A 37 4.34 -0.37 11.85
N LEU A 38 4.03 -0.69 10.58
CA LEU A 38 2.81 -1.44 10.22
C LEU A 38 2.73 -2.80 10.94
N ARG A 39 3.84 -3.54 11.01
CA ARG A 39 3.87 -4.79 11.80
C ARG A 39 3.70 -4.52 13.30
N SER A 40 4.29 -3.46 13.82
CA SER A 40 4.16 -3.09 15.25
C SER A 40 2.71 -2.77 15.63
N CYS A 41 1.95 -2.11 14.75
CA CYS A 41 0.51 -1.89 14.93
C CYS A 41 -0.24 -3.21 15.19
N LEU A 42 0.04 -4.23 14.36
CA LEU A 42 -0.54 -5.56 14.52
C LEU A 42 -0.11 -6.23 15.83
N GLU A 43 1.15 -6.14 16.21
CA GLU A 43 1.63 -6.72 17.48
C GLU A 43 1.02 -6.03 18.70
N TYR A 44 0.83 -4.71 18.67
CA TYR A 44 0.15 -3.98 19.74
C TYR A 44 -1.33 -4.34 19.83
N ALA A 45 -2.00 -4.50 18.69
CA ALA A 45 -3.36 -5.04 18.65
C ALA A 45 -3.43 -6.45 19.26
N ALA A 46 -2.49 -7.34 18.92
CA ALA A 46 -2.42 -8.68 19.51
C ALA A 46 -2.24 -8.62 21.04
N GLN A 47 -1.44 -7.68 21.55
CA GLN A 47 -1.24 -7.50 22.99
C GLN A 47 -2.52 -7.06 23.70
N ASP A 48 -3.27 -6.14 23.10
CA ASP A 48 -4.55 -5.71 23.64
C ASP A 48 -5.58 -6.85 23.59
N ILE A 49 -5.68 -7.60 22.49
CA ILE A 49 -6.54 -8.79 22.38
C ILE A 49 -6.19 -9.82 23.46
N ASN A 50 -4.91 -10.19 23.57
CA ASN A 50 -4.45 -11.19 24.54
C ASN A 50 -4.76 -10.79 25.98
N SER A 51 -4.73 -9.49 26.31
CA SER A 51 -5.08 -8.99 27.64
C SER A 51 -6.56 -9.14 28.02
N LYS A 52 -7.43 -9.37 27.03
CA LYS A 52 -8.88 -9.58 27.21
C LYS A 52 -9.29 -11.04 27.28
N LEU A 53 -8.36 -11.97 27.01
CA LEU A 53 -8.61 -13.40 27.13
C LEU A 53 -8.51 -13.86 28.59
N SER A 54 -9.24 -14.91 28.97
CA SER A 54 -9.25 -15.43 30.33
C SER A 54 -7.90 -16.01 30.77
N ALA A 55 -7.10 -16.52 29.81
CA ALA A 55 -5.75 -16.98 30.02
C ALA A 55 -4.77 -16.33 29.01
N PRO A 56 -4.28 -15.11 29.29
CA PRO A 56 -3.33 -14.41 28.43
C PRO A 56 -2.01 -15.17 28.31
N LYS A 57 -1.48 -15.27 27.10
CA LYS A 57 -0.17 -15.89 26.85
C LYS A 57 0.98 -14.91 27.09
N VAL A 58 2.11 -15.37 27.58
CA VAL A 58 3.31 -14.53 27.79
C VAL A 58 4.05 -14.28 26.46
N ARG A 59 4.21 -15.31 25.64
CA ARG A 59 4.89 -15.22 24.33
C ARG A 59 3.92 -15.56 23.21
N PHE A 60 3.62 -14.57 22.41
CA PHE A 60 2.68 -14.63 21.30
C PHE A 60 3.05 -13.57 20.27
N TYR A 61 2.44 -13.67 19.10
CA TYR A 61 2.52 -12.72 18.01
C TYR A 61 1.14 -12.53 17.40
N PHE A 62 0.93 -11.44 16.67
CA PHE A 62 -0.29 -11.30 15.87
C PHE A 62 -0.43 -12.50 14.91
N PRO A 63 -1.58 -13.21 14.91
CA PRO A 63 -1.76 -14.40 14.08
C PRO A 63 -1.95 -14.01 12.61
N TYR A 64 -1.24 -14.71 11.74
CA TYR A 64 -1.42 -14.59 10.30
C TYR A 64 -1.17 -15.93 9.60
N GLY A 65 -1.72 -16.09 8.39
CA GLY A 65 -1.60 -17.29 7.58
C GLY A 65 -1.81 -17.02 6.09
N LYS A 66 -1.43 -17.97 5.23
CA LYS A 66 -1.67 -17.90 3.76
C LYS A 66 -3.11 -18.25 3.37
N ASN A 67 -3.80 -18.98 4.25
CA ASN A 67 -5.17 -19.44 4.07
C ASN A 67 -5.81 -19.61 5.46
N LEU A 68 -7.11 -19.90 5.50
CA LEU A 68 -7.85 -20.04 6.75
C LEU A 68 -7.27 -21.12 7.68
N GLU A 69 -6.88 -22.27 7.12
CA GLU A 69 -6.28 -23.37 7.90
C GLU A 69 -5.02 -22.91 8.64
N THR A 70 -4.06 -22.32 7.92
CA THR A 70 -2.81 -21.82 8.52
C THR A 70 -3.04 -20.65 9.47
N LEU A 71 -4.07 -19.83 9.25
CA LEU A 71 -4.48 -18.79 10.19
C LEU A 71 -5.05 -19.39 11.49
N VAL A 72 -5.88 -20.44 11.39
CA VAL A 72 -6.41 -21.16 12.55
C VAL A 72 -5.26 -21.74 13.36
N ASP A 73 -4.30 -22.42 12.74
CA ASP A 73 -3.12 -22.95 13.42
C ASP A 73 -2.29 -21.85 14.11
N SER A 74 -2.06 -20.74 13.40
CA SER A 74 -1.35 -19.56 13.91
C SER A 74 -2.08 -18.95 15.11
N THR A 75 -3.40 -18.90 15.06
CA THR A 75 -4.26 -18.42 16.14
C THR A 75 -4.20 -19.35 17.34
N GLN A 76 -4.36 -20.66 17.15
CA GLN A 76 -4.24 -21.64 18.23
C GLN A 76 -2.87 -21.58 18.91
N LYS A 77 -1.81 -21.38 18.13
CA LYS A 77 -0.46 -21.23 18.65
C LYS A 77 -0.26 -19.93 19.44
N ASN A 78 -0.78 -18.80 18.99
CA ASN A 78 -0.46 -17.49 19.56
C ASN A 78 -1.52 -16.98 20.55
N LEU A 79 -2.80 -17.18 20.24
CA LEU A 79 -3.96 -16.70 20.97
C LEU A 79 -5.01 -17.83 21.08
N PRO A 80 -4.73 -18.93 21.84
CA PRO A 80 -5.50 -20.18 21.79
C PRO A 80 -6.99 -20.03 22.13
N LEU A 81 -7.34 -19.10 23.03
CA LEU A 81 -8.72 -18.89 23.48
C LEU A 81 -9.49 -17.88 22.63
N LEU A 82 -8.84 -17.25 21.64
CA LEU A 82 -9.44 -16.19 20.83
C LEU A 82 -10.72 -16.64 20.15
N GLN A 83 -10.72 -17.81 19.50
CA GLN A 83 -11.88 -18.31 18.77
C GLN A 83 -13.05 -18.67 19.69
N ALA A 84 -12.75 -19.13 20.91
CA ALA A 84 -13.77 -19.56 21.87
C ALA A 84 -14.39 -18.38 22.62
N GLU A 85 -13.56 -17.40 23.02
CA GLU A 85 -13.99 -16.30 23.89
C GLU A 85 -14.36 -15.04 23.11
N ARG A 86 -13.67 -14.79 21.99
CA ARG A 86 -13.81 -13.57 21.17
C ARG A 86 -13.91 -13.91 19.68
N PRO A 87 -14.94 -14.68 19.27
CA PRO A 87 -15.15 -15.06 17.86
C PRO A 87 -15.41 -13.84 16.96
N ASP A 88 -15.92 -12.74 17.53
CA ASP A 88 -16.08 -11.45 16.88
C ASP A 88 -14.74 -10.86 16.41
N ILE A 89 -13.73 -10.82 17.30
CA ILE A 89 -12.38 -10.37 16.95
C ILE A 89 -11.73 -11.33 15.94
N PHE A 90 -11.93 -12.65 16.10
CA PHE A 90 -11.39 -13.61 15.14
C PHE A 90 -11.96 -13.41 13.74
N ALA A 91 -13.25 -13.08 13.61
CA ALA A 91 -13.87 -12.76 12.34
C ALA A 91 -13.26 -11.51 11.68
N GLU A 92 -12.94 -10.46 12.44
CA GLU A 92 -12.24 -9.29 11.91
C GLU A 92 -10.81 -9.61 11.44
N ILE A 93 -10.10 -10.51 12.13
CA ILE A 93 -8.79 -10.99 11.67
C ILE A 93 -8.91 -11.78 10.36
N ILE A 94 -9.96 -12.60 10.20
CA ILE A 94 -10.23 -13.29 8.93
C ILE A 94 -10.49 -12.28 7.81
N LYS A 95 -11.33 -11.26 8.06
CA LYS A 95 -11.62 -10.20 7.09
C LYS A 95 -10.36 -9.44 6.67
N LEU A 96 -9.48 -9.11 7.62
CA LEU A 96 -8.20 -8.45 7.35
C LEU A 96 -7.33 -9.24 6.36
N HIS A 97 -7.34 -10.58 6.46
CA HIS A 97 -6.57 -11.41 5.53
C HIS A 97 -7.12 -11.37 4.10
N ASN A 98 -8.41 -11.09 3.92
CA ASN A 98 -9.08 -10.98 2.62
C ASN A 98 -8.69 -12.11 1.64
N PHE A 99 -8.77 -13.36 2.09
CA PHE A 99 -8.28 -14.54 1.36
C PHE A 99 -8.87 -14.72 -0.06
N GLU A 100 -10.00 -14.07 -0.35
CA GLU A 100 -10.70 -14.17 -1.64
C GLU A 100 -10.23 -13.15 -2.70
N SER A 101 -9.71 -11.99 -2.29
CA SER A 101 -9.56 -10.84 -3.21
C SER A 101 -8.13 -10.31 -3.32
N ASP A 102 -7.35 -10.32 -2.23
CA ASP A 102 -5.98 -9.81 -2.21
C ASP A 102 -5.05 -10.91 -1.71
N GLY A 103 -4.38 -11.57 -2.66
CA GLY A 103 -3.46 -12.66 -2.40
C GLY A 103 -2.42 -12.30 -1.34
N GLU A 104 -2.27 -13.16 -0.34
CA GLU A 104 -1.21 -13.22 0.68
C GLU A 104 -0.63 -11.89 1.24
N TRP A 105 -1.29 -10.72 1.08
CA TRP A 105 -0.65 -9.41 1.30
C TRP A 105 -0.14 -9.24 2.73
N LEU A 106 -0.94 -9.70 3.70
CA LEU A 106 -0.59 -9.63 5.12
C LEU A 106 0.58 -10.56 5.43
N LYS A 107 0.59 -11.74 4.81
CA LYS A 107 1.73 -12.65 4.92
C LYS A 107 2.97 -12.03 4.28
N SER A 108 2.87 -11.45 3.08
CA SER A 108 3.96 -10.71 2.44
C SER A 108 4.45 -9.58 3.35
N LEU A 109 3.58 -8.74 3.93
CA LEU A 109 3.96 -7.71 4.89
C LEU A 109 4.81 -8.28 6.03
N CYS A 110 4.33 -9.36 6.66
CA CYS A 110 5.00 -9.99 7.79
C CYS A 110 6.32 -10.64 7.39
N ASP A 111 6.37 -11.37 6.28
CA ASP A 111 7.57 -12.01 5.76
C ASP A 111 8.62 -10.97 5.36
N MET A 112 8.20 -9.87 4.73
CA MET A 112 9.07 -8.74 4.39
C MET A 112 9.71 -8.13 5.63
N THR A 113 8.93 -7.86 6.69
CA THR A 113 9.51 -7.31 7.94
C THR A 113 10.51 -8.26 8.59
N ASN A 114 10.25 -9.57 8.55
CA ASN A 114 11.17 -10.57 9.07
C ASN A 114 12.45 -10.64 8.21
N HIS A 115 12.32 -10.63 6.89
CA HIS A 115 13.47 -10.59 5.99
C HIS A 115 14.34 -9.34 6.18
N THR A 116 13.74 -8.17 6.36
CA THR A 116 14.48 -6.90 6.58
C THR A 116 15.15 -6.79 7.95
N LYS A 117 14.72 -7.60 8.92
CA LYS A 117 15.39 -7.74 10.22
C LYS A 117 16.67 -8.59 10.12
N HIS A 118 16.70 -9.56 9.21
CA HIS A 118 17.82 -10.51 9.06
C HIS A 118 18.78 -10.19 7.91
N LYS A 119 18.29 -9.53 6.84
CA LYS A 119 19.08 -9.04 5.72
C LYS A 119 19.06 -7.51 5.76
N ASN A 120 20.23 -6.89 5.86
CA ASN A 120 20.40 -5.46 6.15
C ASN A 120 19.73 -4.47 5.16
N ALA A 121 19.21 -4.92 4.01
CA ALA A 121 18.64 -4.03 3.00
C ALA A 121 17.42 -4.64 2.29
N ILE A 122 16.40 -3.80 2.09
CA ILE A 122 15.38 -3.98 1.06
C ILE A 122 16.06 -3.70 -0.28
N ASP A 123 16.07 -4.68 -1.19
CA ASP A 123 16.64 -4.49 -2.52
C ASP A 123 15.59 -3.88 -3.45
N ILE A 124 15.66 -2.56 -3.62
CA ILE A 124 14.80 -1.84 -4.56
C ILE A 124 15.35 -2.09 -5.96
N LYS A 125 14.92 -3.19 -6.60
CA LYS A 125 15.44 -3.66 -7.90
C LYS A 125 15.13 -2.75 -9.09
N SER A 126 14.17 -1.82 -8.97
CA SER A 126 13.99 -0.78 -9.99
C SER A 126 13.87 0.61 -9.35
N ASP A 127 14.82 1.48 -9.67
CA ASP A 127 14.65 2.94 -9.58
C ASP A 127 14.06 3.52 -10.89
N HIS A 128 13.79 2.66 -11.87
CA HIS A 128 13.20 3.04 -13.15
C HIS A 128 11.69 3.20 -13.02
N GLU A 129 11.25 4.44 -13.21
CA GLU A 129 9.86 4.85 -13.28
C GLU A 129 9.18 4.21 -14.50
N LYS A 130 8.53 3.05 -14.33
CA LYS A 130 7.66 2.54 -15.38
C LYS A 130 6.38 3.36 -15.35
N VAL A 131 6.11 4.11 -16.42
CA VAL A 131 4.85 4.86 -16.50
C VAL A 131 3.71 3.85 -16.52
N LYS A 132 2.85 3.92 -15.49
CA LYS A 132 1.63 3.12 -15.34
C LYS A 132 0.51 3.70 -16.16
N SER A 133 0.35 5.01 -16.11
CA SER A 133 -0.63 5.72 -16.92
C SER A 133 -0.30 7.20 -17.12
N VAL A 134 -0.80 7.75 -18.22
CA VAL A 134 -0.82 9.18 -18.52
C VAL A 134 -2.27 9.58 -18.72
N MET A 135 -2.75 10.49 -17.87
CA MET A 135 -4.05 11.12 -18.04
C MET A 135 -3.85 12.57 -18.49
N ILE A 136 -4.49 12.96 -19.58
CA ILE A 136 -4.45 14.33 -20.11
C ILE A 136 -5.86 14.89 -20.16
N THR A 137 -6.02 16.11 -19.65
CA THR A 137 -7.28 16.83 -19.60
C THR A 137 -7.11 18.24 -20.19
N ALA A 138 -8.18 18.79 -20.77
CA ALA A 138 -8.20 20.18 -21.21
C ALA A 138 -9.64 20.70 -21.29
N GLY A 139 -9.84 21.98 -20.96
CA GLY A 139 -11.16 22.62 -21.03
C GLY A 139 -12.24 21.90 -20.20
N GLY A 140 -11.86 21.23 -19.11
CA GLY A 140 -12.77 20.44 -18.28
C GLY A 140 -13.10 19.04 -18.79
N MET A 141 -12.46 18.56 -19.87
CA MET A 141 -12.67 17.23 -20.45
C MET A 141 -11.44 16.33 -20.31
N ASN A 142 -11.68 15.02 -20.17
CA ASN A 142 -10.64 13.99 -20.28
C ASN A 142 -10.35 13.71 -21.76
N LEU A 143 -9.13 14.01 -22.22
CA LEU A 143 -8.72 13.86 -23.62
C LEU A 143 -8.03 12.52 -23.89
N LEU A 144 -7.17 12.08 -22.97
CA LEU A 144 -6.40 10.86 -23.11
C LEU A 144 -6.28 10.16 -21.76
N HIS A 145 -6.48 8.85 -21.77
CA HIS A 145 -6.02 7.95 -20.72
C HIS A 145 -5.21 6.86 -21.39
N ALA A 146 -3.88 6.97 -21.30
CA ALA A 146 -2.95 6.00 -21.84
C ALA A 146 -2.38 5.15 -20.70
N CYS A 147 -2.26 3.84 -20.88
CA CYS A 147 -1.68 2.92 -19.90
C CYS A 147 -0.27 2.49 -20.33
N GLY A 148 0.59 2.16 -19.37
CA GLY A 148 1.97 1.74 -19.62
C GLY A 148 2.86 2.84 -20.21
N GLU A 149 3.99 2.42 -20.79
CA GLU A 149 4.94 3.29 -21.52
C GLU A 149 4.41 3.64 -22.93
N SER A 150 3.16 4.10 -22.99
CA SER A 150 2.54 4.56 -24.24
C SER A 150 3.43 5.58 -24.93
N SER A 151 3.67 5.35 -26.22
CA SER A 151 4.62 6.11 -27.03
C SER A 151 3.99 6.50 -28.37
N ASN A 152 4.58 7.50 -29.02
CA ASN A 152 4.19 7.97 -30.35
C ASN A 152 2.73 8.47 -30.47
N ILE A 153 2.16 9.00 -29.38
CA ILE A 153 0.83 9.63 -29.43
C ILE A 153 1.04 11.12 -29.69
N THR A 154 0.47 11.67 -30.76
CA THR A 154 0.66 13.07 -31.15
C THR A 154 -0.69 13.73 -31.39
N PHE A 155 -0.90 14.89 -30.77
CA PHE A 155 -2.05 15.76 -31.00
C PHE A 155 -1.53 17.05 -31.62
N THR A 156 -1.96 17.35 -32.85
CA THR A 156 -1.57 18.56 -33.58
C THR A 156 -2.78 19.28 -34.13
N ASN A 157 -2.77 20.60 -34.00
CA ASN A 157 -3.78 21.52 -34.49
C ASN A 157 -5.20 21.27 -33.96
N CYS A 158 -5.32 20.64 -32.78
CA CYS A 158 -6.60 20.29 -32.15
C CYS A 158 -7.32 21.53 -31.58
N SER A 159 -8.64 21.43 -31.44
CA SER A 159 -9.46 22.49 -30.83
C SER A 159 -10.59 21.91 -29.99
N VAL A 160 -10.90 22.58 -28.88
CA VAL A 160 -12.05 22.29 -28.01
C VAL A 160 -12.90 23.55 -27.93
N ASN A 161 -14.21 23.43 -28.18
CA ASN A 161 -15.15 24.56 -28.20
C ASN A 161 -14.70 25.73 -29.09
N GLY A 162 -14.13 25.41 -30.27
CA GLY A 162 -13.63 26.40 -31.23
C GLY A 162 -12.32 27.09 -30.84
N GLN A 163 -11.80 26.85 -29.63
CA GLN A 163 -10.53 27.38 -29.16
C GLN A 163 -9.40 26.38 -29.41
N LYS A 164 -8.20 26.88 -29.76
CA LYS A 164 -7.04 26.03 -30.04
C LYS A 164 -6.51 25.41 -28.75
N LEU A 165 -6.28 24.10 -28.79
CA LEU A 165 -5.61 23.34 -27.74
C LEU A 165 -4.08 23.46 -27.91
N ASP A 166 -3.33 23.27 -26.82
CA ASP A 166 -1.90 22.96 -26.91
C ASP A 166 -1.67 21.74 -27.83
N ASP A 167 -0.69 21.83 -28.73
CA ASP A 167 -0.17 20.67 -29.45
C ASP A 167 0.80 19.93 -28.52
N PHE A 168 0.69 18.60 -28.45
CA PHE A 168 1.52 17.80 -27.56
C PHE A 168 1.83 16.41 -28.11
N VAL A 169 2.92 15.85 -27.60
CA VAL A 169 3.37 14.49 -27.88
C VAL A 169 3.50 13.73 -26.57
N VAL A 170 2.95 12.52 -26.52
CA VAL A 170 3.24 11.54 -25.46
C VAL A 170 4.23 10.52 -26.01
N ASN A 171 5.42 10.46 -25.41
CA ASN A 171 6.45 9.51 -25.78
C ASN A 171 7.02 8.84 -24.54
N LYS A 172 7.00 7.50 -24.49
CA LYS A 172 7.39 6.71 -23.31
C LYS A 172 6.76 7.22 -22.01
N GLY A 173 5.49 7.64 -22.11
CA GLY A 173 4.73 8.19 -20.98
C GLY A 173 5.12 9.60 -20.52
N GLU A 174 6.06 10.27 -21.19
CA GLU A 174 6.35 11.69 -20.98
C GLU A 174 5.49 12.56 -21.90
N VAL A 175 4.99 13.69 -21.40
CA VAL A 175 4.17 14.64 -22.16
C VAL A 175 5.00 15.87 -22.50
N ASN A 176 5.18 16.14 -23.78
CA ASN A 176 5.90 17.32 -24.29
C ASN A 176 4.94 18.21 -25.07
N ILE A 177 4.80 19.47 -24.65
CA ILE A 177 4.01 20.48 -25.37
C ILE A 177 4.87 21.04 -26.49
N THR A 178 4.45 20.87 -27.74
CA THR A 178 5.19 21.29 -28.93
C THR A 178 4.75 22.67 -29.43
N LYS A 179 3.50 23.07 -29.15
CA LYS A 179 2.98 24.40 -29.47
C LYS A 179 1.89 24.81 -28.48
N LYS A 180 1.92 26.07 -28.04
CA LYS A 180 0.89 26.62 -27.14
C LYS A 180 -0.36 27.03 -27.90
N GLY A 181 -1.52 26.60 -27.41
CA GLY A 181 -2.85 27.03 -27.81
C GLY A 181 -3.44 28.02 -26.81
N THR A 182 -4.72 28.34 -27.01
CA THR A 182 -5.52 29.18 -26.09
C THR A 182 -6.04 28.39 -24.90
N VAL A 183 -6.23 27.07 -25.04
CA VAL A 183 -6.64 26.16 -23.97
C VAL A 183 -5.45 25.26 -23.60
N PRO A 184 -4.89 25.38 -22.38
CA PRO A 184 -3.77 24.56 -21.96
C PRO A 184 -4.22 23.13 -21.64
N ILE A 185 -3.31 22.16 -21.82
CA ILE A 185 -3.47 20.81 -21.29
C ILE A 185 -2.97 20.73 -19.84
N ASN A 186 -3.65 19.92 -19.03
CA ASN A 186 -3.15 19.44 -17.74
C ASN A 186 -2.93 17.94 -17.82
N PHE A 187 -1.87 17.42 -17.20
CA PHE A 187 -1.57 16.00 -17.23
C PHE A 187 -1.16 15.44 -15.87
N LYS A 188 -1.49 14.18 -15.63
CA LYS A 188 -1.06 13.38 -14.48
C LYS A 188 -0.38 12.11 -15.01
N ILE A 189 0.88 11.91 -14.65
CA ILE A 189 1.65 10.71 -14.98
C ILE A 189 1.76 9.87 -13.70
N THR A 190 1.23 8.65 -13.75
CA THR A 190 1.36 7.66 -12.67
C THR A 190 2.52 6.74 -13.01
N LYS A 191 3.40 6.45 -12.04
CA LYS A 191 4.60 5.61 -12.23
C LYS A 191 4.58 4.46 -11.22
N ASP A 192 4.88 3.24 -11.67
CA ASP A 192 5.04 2.08 -10.81
C ASP A 192 6.49 1.99 -10.35
N ARG A 193 6.68 1.67 -9.07
CA ARG A 193 8.00 1.42 -8.48
C ARG A 193 7.99 0.08 -7.82
N LYS A 194 8.74 -0.85 -8.39
CA LYS A 194 8.79 -2.20 -7.87
C LYS A 194 9.94 -2.37 -6.89
N ILE A 195 9.65 -3.00 -5.78
CA ILE A 195 10.64 -3.54 -4.85
C ILE A 195 10.73 -5.03 -5.05
N LEU A 196 11.91 -5.60 -4.80
CA LEU A 196 12.01 -7.03 -4.64
C LEU A 196 12.35 -7.33 -3.19
N VAL A 197 11.51 -8.14 -2.56
CA VAL A 197 11.73 -8.57 -1.18
C VAL A 197 11.75 -10.09 -1.17
N GLY A 198 12.91 -10.66 -0.84
CA GLY A 198 13.14 -12.08 -1.07
C GLY A 198 13.30 -12.36 -2.57
N ASP A 199 12.35 -13.10 -3.14
CA ASP A 199 12.25 -13.39 -4.58
C ASP A 199 10.99 -12.79 -5.23
N GLU A 200 10.12 -12.14 -4.44
CA GLU A 200 8.86 -11.56 -4.90
C GLU A 200 9.03 -10.10 -5.34
N GLU A 201 8.45 -9.76 -6.49
CA GLU A 201 8.45 -8.41 -7.05
C GLU A 201 7.10 -7.74 -6.76
N ILE A 202 7.10 -6.69 -5.94
CA ILE A 202 5.88 -6.01 -5.44
C ILE A 202 5.90 -4.55 -5.87
N ASP A 203 4.77 -4.02 -6.34
CA ASP A 203 4.59 -2.58 -6.57
C ASP A 203 4.47 -1.86 -5.22
N LEU A 204 5.51 -1.12 -4.86
CA LEU A 204 5.72 -0.63 -3.50
C LEU A 204 4.61 0.32 -3.04
N LEU A 205 4.29 1.32 -3.86
CA LEU A 205 3.36 2.37 -3.43
C LEU A 205 1.93 1.83 -3.28
N PRO A 206 1.37 1.06 -4.24
CA PRO A 206 0.07 0.42 -4.04
C PRO A 206 0.05 -0.56 -2.87
N PHE A 207 1.13 -1.33 -2.68
CA PHE A 207 1.23 -2.26 -1.55
C PHE A 207 1.19 -1.54 -0.21
N LEU A 208 1.98 -0.47 -0.04
CA LEU A 208 1.99 0.32 1.20
C LEU A 208 0.65 1.01 1.43
N ASP A 209 0.05 1.62 0.40
CA ASP A 209 -1.25 2.28 0.49
C ASP A 209 -2.36 1.31 0.92
N SER A 210 -2.42 0.12 0.30
CA SER A 210 -3.37 -0.93 0.69
C SER A 210 -3.11 -1.43 2.11
N SER A 211 -1.85 -1.65 2.48
CA SER A 211 -1.48 -2.09 3.83
C SER A 211 -1.90 -1.09 4.91
N ILE A 212 -1.68 0.21 4.68
CA ILE A 212 -2.09 1.29 5.59
C ILE A 212 -3.60 1.26 5.78
N LYS A 213 -4.37 1.26 4.68
CA LYS A 213 -5.84 1.28 4.71
C LYS A 213 -6.43 0.05 5.39
N ASN A 214 -5.92 -1.13 5.07
CA ASN A 214 -6.41 -2.38 5.65
C ASN A 214 -6.12 -2.46 7.15
N ILE A 215 -4.92 -2.06 7.58
CA ILE A 215 -4.57 -2.04 9.00
C ILE A 215 -5.38 -0.98 9.74
N GLU A 216 -5.49 0.23 9.22
CA GLU A 216 -6.30 1.29 9.82
C GLU A 216 -7.76 0.85 9.99
N SER A 217 -8.39 0.34 8.93
CA SER A 217 -9.76 -0.15 8.99
C SER A 217 -9.92 -1.28 10.01
N PHE A 218 -8.96 -2.21 10.09
CA PHE A 218 -9.00 -3.27 11.10
C PHE A 218 -8.85 -2.73 12.51
N ILE A 219 -7.96 -1.75 12.74
CA ILE A 219 -7.74 -1.15 14.05
C ILE A 219 -8.99 -0.40 14.52
N ASP A 220 -9.64 0.35 13.63
CA ASP A 220 -10.90 1.03 13.93
C ASP A 220 -11.97 0.03 14.37
N GLN A 221 -12.21 -1.01 13.57
CA GLN A 221 -13.19 -2.06 13.87
C GLN A 221 -12.84 -2.83 15.15
N LEU A 222 -11.56 -3.16 15.34
CA LEU A 222 -11.09 -3.86 16.54
C LEU A 222 -11.44 -3.06 17.80
N TYR A 223 -11.13 -1.77 17.83
CA TYR A 223 -11.34 -0.95 19.03
C TYR A 223 -12.79 -0.52 19.26
N GLU A 224 -13.69 -0.75 18.30
CA GLU A 224 -15.14 -0.65 18.55
C GLU A 224 -15.66 -1.85 19.35
N ILE A 225 -15.03 -3.02 19.22
CA ILE A 225 -15.48 -4.27 19.85
C ILE A 225 -14.63 -4.70 21.06
N LEU A 226 -13.44 -4.13 21.30
CA LEU A 226 -12.46 -4.60 22.30
C LEU A 226 -12.66 -4.08 23.72
#